data_AF-A0A915YFZ7-F1
#
_entry.id   AF-A0A915YFZ7-F1
#
_cell.length_a   1.000
_cell.length_b   1.000
_cell.length_c   1.000
_cell.angle_alpha   90.00
_cell.angle_beta   90.00
_cell.angle_gamma   90.00
#
_symmetry.space_group_name_H-M   'P 1'
#
loop_
_entity.id
_entity.type
_entity.pdbx_description
1 polymer ?
#
loop_
_entity_poly.entity_id
_entity_poly.type
_entity_poly.pdbx_seq_one_letter_code
_entity_poly.pdbx_strand_id
1 'polypeptide(L)'
;MATGKKLHELVLSLSPNEKRHFRLKGSVQSGKRNYLLLFDALEQLTKEAYSRDALTQALKGKLPIKDLHVTENYLYQRILESLRAYHEQRSIDAQLFNQLHNAAILENKGLYELSVKMLSSARKTVEKSSCNSLLIEILKRQARNIAAMQTQKLQEKTDAICNDLVVQAKLLKEEAEYFSLNQTSFVRYRKWKLARHQDEKQFVHNILKNKLIKNKPSKGSFYAQYLRHNTRNNCYSLLGQFEDACSEVEQIVQLWNANTKIKHQQLSLYIIQLSNLINQKNKLKDFEAVTDLLAQLKNIKTKTYDEKAEQFQNYYFQKLAFHLNQLDFPSILELIPTIEAGLATYKDKINRARRLAFYYNITVAYFISECYEKVIHWLFKIQKIQRINEPRKDIQQFSRILYLAICYKIQTDEGLKHLLKSAYQEEQNKDFFPFFKQTATEDLENVLRRIDRKNDYVAPLHSFEKIVLKYFKILLGIIPGSREEKHIFKMFKTELLALSEEQKKVLGFEEFLLWIDLVYTKSTQHHF
;
A
#
# COMPACT_ATOMS: atom_id res chain seq x y z
N MET A 1 15.19 -5.92 20.10
CA MET A 1 15.14 -4.50 20.53
C MET A 1 15.64 -3.63 19.38
N ALA A 2 15.14 -2.40 19.21
CA ALA A 2 15.57 -1.53 18.12
C ALA A 2 16.80 -0.73 18.55
N THR A 3 17.92 -0.93 17.88
CA THR A 3 19.17 -0.18 18.05
C THR A 3 19.62 0.41 16.72
N GLY A 4 20.56 1.34 16.77
CA GLY A 4 21.15 1.95 15.59
C GLY A 4 20.10 2.64 14.71
N LYS A 5 20.12 2.31 13.41
CA LYS A 5 19.24 2.93 12.41
C LYS A 5 17.75 2.78 12.73
N LYS A 6 17.33 1.65 13.30
CA LYS A 6 15.91 1.43 13.64
C LYS A 6 15.45 2.34 14.78
N LEU A 7 16.33 2.61 15.75
CA LEU A 7 16.03 3.55 16.84
C LEU A 7 16.01 4.99 16.32
N HIS A 8 16.93 5.34 15.42
CA HIS A 8 16.94 6.64 14.76
C HIS A 8 15.64 6.90 13.99
N GLU A 9 15.20 5.92 13.19
CA GLU A 9 13.93 6.00 12.47
C GLU A 9 12.73 6.19 13.41
N LEU A 10 12.73 5.51 14.57
CA LEU A 10 11.72 5.74 15.60
C LEU A 10 11.76 7.18 16.10
N VAL A 11 12.92 7.70 16.52
CA VAL A 11 13.07 9.08 17.02
C VAL A 11 12.56 10.11 16.00
N LEU A 12 12.89 9.95 14.72
CA LEU A 12 12.44 10.84 13.65
C LEU A 12 10.93 10.72 13.37
N SER A 13 10.32 9.56 13.65
CA SER A 13 8.88 9.33 13.43
C SER A 13 7.97 10.04 14.44
N LEU A 14 8.49 10.46 15.59
CA LEU A 14 7.71 11.16 16.61
C LEU A 14 7.30 12.55 16.12
N SER A 15 6.03 12.91 16.34
CA SER A 15 5.53 14.26 16.13
C SER A 15 6.16 15.26 17.10
N PRO A 16 6.17 16.58 16.78
CA PRO A 16 6.69 17.60 17.68
C PRO A 16 6.10 17.54 19.10
N ASN A 17 4.81 17.21 19.22
CA ASN A 17 4.13 17.07 20.50
C ASN A 17 4.56 15.83 21.28
N GLU A 18 4.75 14.69 20.62
CA GLU A 18 5.26 13.47 21.25
C GLU A 18 6.70 13.67 21.76
N LYS A 19 7.54 14.34 20.96
CA LYS A 19 8.92 14.68 21.36
C LYS A 19 8.94 15.61 22.57
N ARG A 20 8.07 16.64 22.59
CA ARG A 20 7.91 17.53 23.74
C ARG A 20 7.47 16.75 24.98
N HIS A 21 6.49 15.87 24.86
CA HIS A 21 6.01 15.04 25.97
C HIS A 21 7.13 14.15 26.53
N PHE A 22 7.92 13.51 25.66
CA PHE A 22 9.05 12.68 26.05
C PHE A 22 10.10 13.46 26.86
N ARG A 23 10.50 14.65 26.40
CA ARG A 23 11.44 15.52 27.12
C ARG A 23 10.91 15.97 28.47
N LEU A 24 9.64 16.36 28.54
CA LEU A 24 9.01 16.78 29.79
C LEU A 24 9.03 15.66 30.82
N LYS A 25 8.67 14.42 30.45
CA LYS A 25 8.76 13.27 31.37
C LYS A 25 10.19 13.00 31.83
N GLY A 26 11.17 13.09 30.93
CA GLY A 26 12.58 12.91 31.28
C GLY A 26 13.15 13.99 32.20
N SER A 27 12.60 15.20 32.16
CA SER A 27 13.06 16.34 32.97
C SER A 27 12.75 16.21 34.47
N VAL A 28 11.77 15.39 34.84
CA VAL A 28 11.31 15.17 36.23
C VAL A 28 12.18 14.14 36.98
N GLN A 29 12.94 13.29 36.27
CA GLN A 29 13.81 12.28 36.90
C GLN A 29 15.13 12.86 37.40
N SER A 30 15.54 12.48 38.62
CA SER A 30 16.88 12.74 39.17
C SER A 30 17.92 11.73 38.63
N GLY A 31 19.17 12.18 38.40
CA GLY A 31 20.28 11.33 37.95
C GLY A 31 20.83 11.64 36.55
N LYS A 32 21.80 10.81 36.07
CA LYS A 32 22.46 10.98 34.75
C LYS A 32 21.51 10.66 33.60
N ARG A 33 21.24 11.63 32.74
CA ARG A 33 20.24 11.57 31.65
C ARG A 33 20.86 11.23 30.28
N ASN A 34 21.74 10.22 30.26
CA ASN A 34 22.48 9.82 29.06
C ASN A 34 21.57 9.52 27.86
N TYR A 35 20.37 8.97 28.09
CA TYR A 35 19.41 8.67 27.05
C TYR A 35 18.78 9.92 26.40
N LEU A 36 18.67 11.05 27.12
CA LEU A 36 18.20 12.31 26.54
C LEU A 36 19.26 12.89 25.60
N LEU A 37 20.54 12.85 26.00
CA LEU A 37 21.65 13.26 25.14
C LEU A 37 21.68 12.43 23.85
N LEU A 38 21.45 11.12 23.96
CA LEU A 38 21.31 10.24 22.81
C LEU A 38 20.10 10.60 21.95
N PHE A 39 18.95 10.88 22.57
CA PHE A 39 17.74 11.29 21.85
C PHE A 39 17.95 12.58 21.04
N ASP A 40 18.55 13.59 21.66
CA ASP A 40 18.83 14.88 21.02
C ASP A 40 19.84 14.72 19.87
N ALA A 41 20.89 13.92 20.05
CA ALA A 41 21.86 13.61 19.00
C ALA A 41 21.21 12.88 17.81
N LEU A 42 20.32 11.91 18.09
CA LEU A 42 19.57 11.19 17.06
C LEU A 42 18.60 12.11 16.31
N GLU A 43 17.92 13.02 17.01
CA GLU A 43 16.99 13.96 16.36
C GLU A 43 17.70 14.89 15.37
N GLN A 44 18.93 15.33 15.69
CA GLN A 44 19.71 16.24 14.84
C GLN A 44 20.22 15.59 13.55
N LEU A 45 20.34 14.26 13.52
CA LEU A 45 20.79 13.54 12.33
C LEU A 45 19.63 13.34 11.36
N THR A 46 19.82 13.72 10.09
CA THR A 46 18.88 13.36 9.03
C THR A 46 18.93 11.87 8.75
N LYS A 47 17.85 11.31 8.20
CA LYS A 47 17.74 9.88 7.92
C LYS A 47 18.85 9.38 6.97
N GLU A 48 19.25 10.23 6.04
CA GLU A 48 20.30 9.96 5.05
C GLU A 48 21.71 10.10 5.64
N ALA A 49 21.91 11.05 6.57
CA ALA A 49 23.20 11.28 7.23
C ALA A 49 23.50 10.28 8.35
N TYR A 50 22.54 9.42 8.72
CA TYR A 50 22.72 8.47 9.79
C TYR A 50 23.76 7.40 9.45
N SER A 51 24.86 7.41 10.20
CA SER A 51 25.81 6.31 10.30
C SER A 51 26.20 6.08 11.76
N ARG A 52 26.74 4.90 12.08
CA ARG A 52 27.21 4.62 13.44
C ARG A 52 28.34 5.57 13.85
N ASP A 53 29.20 5.91 12.90
CA ASP A 53 30.32 6.81 13.11
C ASP A 53 29.84 8.25 13.32
N ALA A 54 28.88 8.73 12.52
CA ALA A 54 28.28 10.05 12.68
C ALA A 54 27.62 10.21 14.06
N LEU A 55 26.89 9.19 14.52
CA LEU A 55 26.30 9.18 15.86
C LEU A 55 27.37 9.19 16.96
N THR A 56 28.41 8.37 16.81
CA THR A 56 29.51 8.28 17.78
C THR A 56 30.26 9.62 17.88
N GLN A 57 30.47 10.28 16.75
CA GLN A 57 31.08 11.60 16.69
C GLN A 57 30.19 12.68 17.35
N ALA A 58 28.88 12.66 17.11
CA ALA A 58 27.93 13.58 17.73
C ALA A 58 27.87 13.43 19.27
N LEU A 59 28.19 12.24 19.79
CA LEU A 59 28.19 11.89 21.20
C LEU A 59 29.56 12.00 21.87
N LYS A 60 30.62 12.28 21.12
CA LYS A 60 31.99 12.38 21.62
C LYS A 60 32.08 13.41 22.76
N GLY A 61 32.62 13.00 23.90
CA GLY A 61 32.73 13.85 25.10
C GLY A 61 31.43 14.02 25.90
N LYS A 62 30.27 13.59 25.39
CA LYS A 62 28.97 13.67 26.07
C LYS A 62 28.53 12.35 26.69
N LEU A 63 28.85 11.23 26.03
CA LEU A 63 28.41 9.89 26.44
C LEU A 63 29.52 8.85 26.23
N PRO A 64 29.80 7.97 27.21
CA PRO A 64 30.78 6.91 27.03
C PRO A 64 30.35 5.90 25.96
N ILE A 65 31.14 5.73 24.90
CA ILE A 65 30.80 4.88 23.74
C ILE A 65 30.53 3.42 24.15
N LYS A 66 31.25 2.93 25.16
CA LYS A 66 31.05 1.59 25.75
C LYS A 66 29.62 1.33 26.24
N ASP A 67 28.91 2.38 26.65
CA ASP A 67 27.55 2.29 27.19
C ASP A 67 26.49 2.57 26.11
N LEU A 68 26.89 2.82 24.86
CA LEU A 68 25.98 3.27 23.81
C LEU A 68 24.88 2.24 23.51
N HIS A 69 25.22 0.96 23.37
CA HIS A 69 24.23 -0.09 23.11
C HIS A 69 23.21 -0.23 24.25
N VAL A 70 23.67 -0.16 25.51
CA VAL A 70 22.79 -0.19 26.68
C VAL A 70 21.90 1.03 26.72
N THR A 71 22.46 2.21 26.44
CA THR A 71 21.72 3.48 26.40
C THR A 71 20.70 3.51 25.26
N GLU A 72 21.01 2.93 24.10
CA GLU A 72 20.07 2.78 22.98
C GLU A 72 18.86 1.92 23.38
N ASN A 73 19.10 0.77 24.00
CA ASN A 73 18.01 -0.09 24.47
C ASN A 73 17.16 0.60 25.55
N TYR A 74 17.81 1.31 26.48
CA TYR A 74 17.10 2.07 27.50
C TYR A 74 16.28 3.21 26.89
N LEU A 75 16.85 3.97 25.95
CA LEU A 75 16.15 5.03 25.22
C LEU A 75 14.94 4.48 24.48
N TYR A 76 15.08 3.37 23.77
CA TYR A 76 13.97 2.71 23.07
C TYR A 76 12.81 2.41 24.02
N GLN A 77 13.09 1.81 25.19
CA GLN A 77 12.05 1.51 26.18
C GLN A 77 11.40 2.78 26.74
N ARG A 78 12.19 3.80 27.07
CA ARG A 78 11.67 5.09 27.58
C ARG A 78 10.79 5.80 26.55
N ILE A 79 11.16 5.76 25.27
CA ILE A 79 10.32 6.30 24.18
C ILE A 79 8.98 5.58 24.16
N LEU A 80 8.97 4.24 24.18
CA LEU A 80 7.72 3.48 24.17
C LEU A 80 6.86 3.74 25.41
N GLU A 81 7.45 3.82 26.60
CA GLU A 81 6.72 4.19 27.83
C GLU A 81 6.10 5.59 27.76
N SER A 82 6.85 6.55 27.23
CA SER A 82 6.36 7.91 27.04
C SER A 82 5.22 7.97 26.03
N LEU A 83 5.35 7.27 24.90
CA LEU A 83 4.30 7.18 23.88
C LEU A 83 3.04 6.50 24.41
N ARG A 84 3.18 5.40 25.17
CA ARG A 84 2.04 4.74 25.81
C ARG A 84 1.25 5.71 26.70
N ALA A 85 1.95 6.46 27.55
CA ALA A 85 1.30 7.44 28.43
C ALA A 85 0.70 8.63 27.66
N TYR A 86 1.37 9.10 26.60
CA TYR A 86 0.86 10.18 25.76
C TYR A 86 -0.45 9.79 25.06
N HIS A 87 -0.55 8.53 24.59
CA HIS A 87 -1.70 8.01 23.85
C HIS A 87 -2.76 7.34 24.73
N GLU A 88 -2.49 7.18 26.03
CA GLU A 88 -3.34 6.43 26.97
C GLU A 88 -4.80 6.92 26.96
N GLN A 89 -5.01 8.23 27.07
CA GLN A 89 -6.36 8.80 27.10
C GLN A 89 -7.04 8.81 25.73
N ARG A 90 -6.29 8.63 24.63
CA ARG A 90 -6.82 8.69 23.26
C ARG A 90 -7.25 7.32 22.73
N SER A 91 -6.65 6.25 23.24
CA SER A 91 -6.94 4.89 22.78
C SER A 91 -7.91 4.18 23.71
N ILE A 92 -9.08 3.79 23.19
CA ILE A 92 -10.05 2.98 23.93
C ILE A 92 -9.41 1.66 24.36
N ASP A 93 -8.58 1.04 23.52
CA ASP A 93 -7.88 -0.20 23.85
C ASP A 93 -6.90 0.02 25.01
N ALA A 94 -6.14 1.12 25.02
CA ALA A 94 -5.23 1.42 26.12
C ALA A 94 -5.99 1.61 27.45
N GLN A 95 -7.12 2.34 27.40
CA GLN A 95 -7.99 2.50 28.58
C GLN A 95 -8.51 1.13 29.08
N LEU A 96 -8.94 0.26 28.17
CA LEU A 96 -9.44 -1.08 28.49
C LEU A 96 -8.36 -1.97 29.10
N PHE A 97 -7.16 -1.99 28.53
CA PHE A 97 -6.03 -2.75 29.08
C PHE A 97 -5.63 -2.26 30.47
N ASN A 98 -5.63 -0.94 30.69
CA ASN A 98 -5.32 -0.37 32.00
C ASN A 98 -6.42 -0.71 33.03
N GLN A 99 -7.69 -0.67 32.65
CA GLN A 99 -8.78 -1.13 33.51
C GLN A 99 -8.66 -2.62 33.87
N LEU A 100 -8.32 -3.47 32.90
CA LEU A 100 -8.06 -4.90 33.13
C LEU A 100 -6.85 -5.14 34.04
N HIS A 101 -5.79 -4.34 33.89
CA HIS A 101 -4.61 -4.44 34.73
C HIS A 101 -4.91 -4.01 36.17
N ASN A 102 -5.59 -2.88 36.34
CA ASN A 102 -6.04 -2.41 37.65
C ASN A 102 -6.99 -3.42 38.30
N ALA A 103 -7.88 -4.07 37.54
CA ALA A 103 -8.75 -5.13 38.04
C ALA A 103 -7.95 -6.32 38.56
N ALA A 104 -6.91 -6.74 37.83
CA ALA A 104 -5.99 -7.79 38.29
C ALA A 104 -5.27 -7.41 39.59
N ILE A 105 -4.86 -6.15 39.75
CA ILE A 105 -4.21 -5.68 40.99
C ILE A 105 -5.18 -5.78 42.17
N LEU A 106 -6.44 -5.39 42.00
CA LEU A 106 -7.46 -5.49 43.03
C LEU A 106 -7.80 -6.94 43.37
N GLU A 107 -7.89 -7.81 42.36
CA GLU A 107 -8.04 -9.27 42.53
C GLU A 107 -6.94 -9.84 43.42
N ASN A 108 -5.68 -9.55 43.09
CA ASN A 108 -4.52 -10.02 43.86
C ASN A 108 -4.49 -9.49 45.30
N LYS A 109 -5.18 -8.37 45.57
CA LYS A 109 -5.34 -7.79 46.91
C LYS A 109 -6.57 -8.32 47.65
N GLY A 110 -7.35 -9.23 47.06
CA GLY A 110 -8.61 -9.74 47.62
C GLY A 110 -9.78 -8.76 47.56
N LEU A 111 -9.64 -7.63 46.87
CA LEU A 111 -10.65 -6.57 46.75
C LEU A 111 -11.63 -6.85 45.61
N TYR A 112 -12.32 -7.99 45.66
CA TYR A 112 -13.11 -8.52 44.54
C TYR A 112 -14.27 -7.60 44.13
N GLU A 113 -14.97 -6.96 45.08
CA GLU A 113 -16.09 -6.07 44.76
C GLU A 113 -15.64 -4.85 43.93
N LEU A 114 -14.50 -4.25 44.30
CA LEU A 114 -13.89 -3.14 43.56
C LEU A 114 -13.43 -3.61 42.17
N SER A 115 -12.86 -4.81 42.08
CA SER A 115 -12.48 -5.39 40.78
C SER A 115 -13.71 -5.58 39.87
N VAL A 116 -14.80 -6.16 40.38
CA VAL A 116 -16.05 -6.36 39.60
C VAL A 116 -16.66 -5.04 39.14
N LYS A 117 -16.65 -3.99 39.98
CA LYS A 117 -17.10 -2.65 39.58
C LYS A 117 -16.29 -2.12 38.40
N MET A 118 -14.96 -2.25 38.44
CA MET A 118 -14.09 -1.80 37.35
C MET A 118 -14.26 -2.64 36.08
N LEU A 119 -14.36 -3.97 36.19
CA LEU A 119 -14.65 -4.87 35.08
C LEU A 119 -16.02 -4.56 34.44
N SER A 120 -17.02 -4.18 35.23
CA SER A 120 -18.34 -3.77 34.71
C SER A 120 -18.26 -2.46 33.91
N SER A 121 -17.38 -1.54 34.32
CA SER A 121 -17.08 -0.35 33.52
C SER A 121 -16.36 -0.72 32.22
N ALA A 122 -15.35 -1.60 32.28
CA ALA A 122 -14.62 -2.06 31.11
C ALA A 122 -15.55 -2.76 30.11
N ARG A 123 -16.47 -3.60 30.59
CA ARG A 123 -17.50 -4.26 29.79
C ARG A 123 -18.33 -3.26 28.98
N LYS A 124 -18.87 -2.21 29.63
CA LYS A 124 -19.65 -1.15 28.96
C LYS A 124 -18.83 -0.42 27.90
N THR A 125 -17.52 -0.27 28.10
CA THR A 125 -16.63 0.34 27.11
C THR A 125 -16.40 -0.60 25.92
N VAL A 126 -16.16 -1.89 26.16
CA VAL A 126 -15.96 -2.91 25.12
C VAL A 126 -17.20 -3.09 24.25
N GLU A 127 -18.38 -3.20 24.86
CA GLU A 127 -19.66 -3.34 24.14
C GLU A 127 -19.92 -2.14 23.22
N LYS A 128 -19.34 -0.97 23.54
CA LYS A 128 -19.40 0.23 22.70
C LYS A 128 -18.30 0.28 21.63
N SER A 129 -17.24 -0.53 21.70
CA SER A 129 -16.03 -0.39 20.88
C SER A 129 -15.80 -1.51 19.85
N SER A 130 -16.78 -2.39 19.61
CA SER A 130 -16.69 -3.50 18.63
C SER A 130 -15.54 -4.49 18.89
N CYS A 131 -14.91 -4.47 20.08
CA CYS A 131 -13.76 -5.31 20.42
C CYS A 131 -14.19 -6.58 21.18
N ASN A 132 -14.70 -7.57 20.46
CA ASN A 132 -15.36 -8.74 21.07
C ASN A 132 -14.40 -9.67 21.85
N SER A 133 -13.10 -9.66 21.57
CA SER A 133 -12.15 -10.60 22.19
C SER A 133 -11.86 -10.29 23.65
N LEU A 134 -11.72 -9.02 24.03
CA LEU A 134 -11.50 -8.61 25.43
C LEU A 134 -12.72 -8.87 26.32
N LEU A 135 -13.92 -8.88 25.73
CA LEU A 135 -15.16 -9.17 26.46
C LEU A 135 -15.12 -10.57 27.11
N ILE A 136 -14.54 -11.55 26.43
CA ILE A 136 -14.35 -12.91 26.96
C ILE A 136 -13.52 -12.89 28.25
N GLU A 137 -12.42 -12.14 28.28
CA GLU A 137 -11.56 -12.05 29.46
C GLU A 137 -12.23 -11.27 30.59
N ILE A 138 -12.94 -10.20 30.27
CA ILE A 138 -13.72 -9.42 31.25
C ILE A 138 -14.76 -10.31 31.92
N LEU A 139 -15.57 -11.04 31.13
CA LEU A 139 -16.63 -11.92 31.65
C LEU A 139 -16.05 -13.06 32.50
N LYS A 140 -14.94 -13.68 32.09
CA LYS A 140 -14.23 -14.70 32.88
C LYS A 140 -13.79 -14.17 34.23
N ARG A 141 -13.17 -12.98 34.27
CA ARG A 141 -12.75 -12.33 35.53
C ARG A 141 -13.93 -11.96 36.40
N GLN A 142 -15.00 -11.42 35.82
CA GLN A 142 -16.22 -11.11 36.57
C GLN A 142 -16.80 -12.36 37.23
N ALA A 143 -16.93 -13.46 36.49
CA ALA A 143 -17.43 -14.73 37.03
C ALA A 143 -16.54 -15.24 38.18
N ARG A 144 -15.20 -15.25 38.00
CA ARG A 144 -14.26 -15.66 39.06
C ARG A 144 -14.36 -14.79 40.30
N ASN A 145 -14.39 -13.47 40.13
CA ASN A 145 -14.41 -12.54 41.26
C ASN A 145 -15.74 -12.61 42.01
N ILE A 146 -16.86 -12.79 41.31
CA ILE A 146 -18.17 -13.00 41.94
C ILE A 146 -18.20 -14.34 42.69
N ALA A 147 -17.67 -15.41 42.10
CA ALA A 147 -17.60 -16.71 42.77
C ALA A 147 -16.68 -16.70 44.00
N ALA A 148 -15.64 -15.86 44.00
CA ALA A 148 -14.74 -15.65 45.14
C ALA A 148 -15.39 -14.84 46.28
N MET A 149 -16.50 -14.16 46.03
CA MET A 149 -17.30 -13.49 47.07
C MET A 149 -18.30 -14.50 47.66
N GLN A 150 -18.37 -14.62 48.99
CA GLN A 150 -19.42 -15.42 49.62
C GLN A 150 -20.74 -14.64 49.63
N THR A 151 -21.82 -15.23 49.10
CA THR A 151 -23.21 -15.07 49.57
C THR A 151 -24.17 -15.91 48.70
N GLN A 152 -25.13 -16.57 49.35
CA GLN A 152 -26.23 -17.38 48.79
C GLN A 152 -27.05 -16.73 47.65
N LYS A 153 -26.82 -15.46 47.31
CA LYS A 153 -27.54 -14.68 46.28
C LYS A 153 -26.73 -14.43 45.00
N LEU A 154 -25.57 -15.09 44.82
CA LEU A 154 -24.65 -14.85 43.70
C LEU A 154 -24.72 -15.91 42.57
N GLN A 155 -25.49 -16.99 42.75
CA GLN A 155 -25.62 -18.06 41.74
C GLN A 155 -26.23 -17.53 40.44
N GLU A 156 -27.43 -16.92 40.49
CA GLU A 156 -28.11 -16.39 39.30
C GLU A 156 -27.25 -15.38 38.52
N LYS A 157 -26.52 -14.51 39.23
CA LYS A 157 -25.59 -13.55 38.62
C LYS A 157 -24.42 -14.23 37.93
N THR A 158 -23.87 -15.28 38.55
CA THR A 158 -22.76 -16.04 38.00
C THR A 158 -23.22 -16.81 36.76
N ASP A 159 -24.37 -17.47 36.82
CA ASP A 159 -24.96 -18.21 35.71
C ASP A 159 -25.27 -17.29 34.52
N ALA A 160 -25.80 -16.09 34.77
CA ALA A 160 -26.03 -15.09 33.73
C ALA A 160 -24.74 -14.67 33.01
N ILE A 161 -23.65 -14.43 33.76
CA ILE A 161 -22.34 -14.06 33.19
C ILE A 161 -21.74 -15.23 32.41
N CYS A 162 -21.85 -16.46 32.92
CA CYS A 162 -21.37 -17.66 32.24
C CYS A 162 -22.13 -17.93 30.93
N ASN A 163 -23.46 -17.74 30.94
CA ASN A 163 -24.28 -17.87 29.73
C ASN A 163 -23.89 -16.83 28.68
N ASP A 164 -23.71 -15.57 29.10
CA ASP A 164 -23.24 -14.51 28.20
C ASP A 164 -21.84 -14.81 27.66
N LEU A 165 -20.91 -15.29 28.50
CA LEU A 165 -19.58 -15.74 28.06
C LEU A 165 -19.66 -16.78 26.94
N VAL A 166 -20.53 -17.77 27.06
CA VAL A 166 -20.73 -18.80 26.03
C VAL A 166 -21.30 -18.20 24.74
N VAL A 167 -22.25 -17.27 24.84
CA VAL A 167 -22.80 -16.56 23.68
C VAL A 167 -21.72 -15.74 22.96
N GLN A 168 -20.94 -14.94 23.70
CA GLN A 168 -19.86 -14.14 23.13
C GLN A 168 -18.76 -15.02 22.51
N ALA A 169 -18.43 -16.15 23.14
CA ALA A 169 -17.43 -17.08 22.60
C ALA A 169 -17.88 -17.69 21.26
N LYS A 170 -19.17 -18.00 21.11
CA LYS A 170 -19.75 -18.48 19.84
C LYS A 170 -19.66 -17.41 18.75
N LEU A 171 -19.99 -16.16 19.07
CA LEU A 171 -19.88 -15.03 18.13
C LEU A 171 -18.44 -14.80 17.69
N LEU A 172 -17.50 -14.82 18.64
CA LEU A 172 -16.07 -14.65 18.35
C LEU A 172 -15.53 -15.79 17.47
N LYS A 173 -15.97 -17.03 17.72
CA LYS A 173 -15.61 -18.17 16.88
C LYS A 173 -16.09 -17.97 15.45
N GLU A 174 -17.35 -17.60 15.26
CA GLU A 174 -17.91 -17.35 13.93
C GLU A 174 -17.13 -16.22 13.20
N GLU A 175 -16.84 -15.12 13.89
CA GLU A 175 -16.05 -14.01 13.32
C GLU A 175 -14.62 -14.45 12.94
N ALA A 176 -13.99 -15.31 13.75
CA ALA A 176 -12.68 -15.89 13.43
C ALA A 176 -12.71 -16.81 12.20
N GLU A 177 -13.79 -17.56 12.00
CA GLU A 177 -14.00 -18.39 10.81
C GLU A 177 -14.15 -17.52 9.55
N TYR A 178 -14.92 -16.42 9.60
CA TYR A 178 -14.98 -15.43 8.52
C TYR A 178 -13.61 -14.81 8.24
N PHE A 179 -12.88 -14.42 9.28
CA PHE A 179 -11.55 -13.84 9.15
C PHE A 179 -10.59 -14.80 8.44
N SER A 180 -10.58 -16.07 8.85
CA SER A 180 -9.76 -17.12 8.24
C SER A 180 -10.05 -17.29 6.74
N LEU A 181 -11.34 -17.38 6.37
CA LEU A 181 -11.76 -17.50 4.96
C LEU A 181 -11.36 -16.26 4.15
N ASN A 182 -11.51 -15.07 4.73
CA ASN A 182 -11.11 -13.81 4.10
C ASN A 182 -9.60 -13.74 3.87
N GLN A 183 -8.76 -14.03 4.88
CA GLN A 183 -7.30 -14.00 4.71
C GLN A 183 -6.84 -15.05 3.69
N THR A 184 -7.43 -16.24 3.77
CA THR A 184 -7.16 -17.35 2.87
C THR A 184 -7.46 -16.96 1.43
N SER A 185 -8.65 -16.43 1.13
CA SER A 185 -9.04 -15.97 -0.21
C SER A 185 -8.20 -14.78 -0.69
N PHE A 186 -7.92 -13.82 0.19
CA PHE A 186 -7.19 -12.59 -0.14
C PHE A 186 -5.74 -12.85 -0.57
N VAL A 187 -5.04 -13.77 0.09
CA VAL A 187 -3.67 -14.14 -0.31
C VAL A 187 -3.66 -14.78 -1.70
N ARG A 188 -4.64 -15.65 -2.03
CA ARG A 188 -4.79 -16.22 -3.38
C ARG A 188 -5.10 -15.14 -4.40
N TYR A 189 -6.06 -14.26 -4.10
CA TYR A 189 -6.41 -13.13 -4.96
C TYR A 189 -5.18 -12.28 -5.31
N ARG A 190 -4.33 -11.96 -4.34
CA ARG A 190 -3.10 -11.20 -4.60
C ARG A 190 -2.09 -11.96 -5.45
N LYS A 191 -1.94 -13.27 -5.22
CA LYS A 191 -0.92 -14.12 -5.86
C LYS A 191 -1.31 -14.53 -7.27
N TRP A 192 -2.51 -15.08 -7.45
CA TRP A 192 -2.97 -15.65 -8.71
C TRP A 192 -3.51 -14.59 -9.67
N LYS A 193 -4.13 -13.53 -9.15
CA LYS A 193 -4.93 -12.54 -9.89
C LYS A 193 -6.19 -13.11 -10.53
N LEU A 194 -6.10 -14.28 -11.15
CA LEU A 194 -7.17 -15.07 -11.73
C LEU A 194 -6.83 -16.56 -11.50
N ALA A 195 -7.82 -17.38 -11.14
CA ALA A 195 -7.69 -18.83 -11.05
C ALA A 195 -7.71 -19.43 -12.47
N ARG A 196 -6.55 -19.89 -12.93
CA ARG A 196 -6.35 -20.39 -14.30
C ARG A 196 -6.49 -21.90 -14.36
N HIS A 197 -6.00 -22.57 -13.33
CA HIS A 197 -5.99 -24.03 -13.25
C HIS A 197 -7.25 -24.59 -12.57
N GLN A 198 -7.56 -25.86 -12.86
CA GLN A 198 -8.80 -26.50 -12.37
C GLN A 198 -8.80 -26.68 -10.84
N ASP A 199 -7.64 -26.97 -10.26
CA ASP A 199 -7.44 -27.06 -8.81
C ASP A 199 -7.63 -25.69 -8.12
N GLU A 200 -7.13 -24.60 -8.71
CA GLU A 200 -7.35 -23.23 -8.24
C GLU A 200 -8.83 -22.86 -8.26
N LYS A 201 -9.53 -23.17 -9.37
CA LYS A 201 -10.98 -22.95 -9.49
C LYS A 201 -11.76 -23.78 -8.47
N GLN A 202 -11.41 -25.05 -8.30
CA GLN A 202 -12.04 -25.92 -7.31
C GLN A 202 -11.86 -25.40 -5.88
N PHE A 203 -10.66 -24.90 -5.55
CA PHE A 203 -10.39 -24.26 -4.27
C PHE A 203 -11.31 -23.06 -4.03
N VAL A 204 -11.49 -22.19 -5.03
CA VAL A 204 -12.38 -21.02 -4.92
C VAL A 204 -13.84 -21.46 -4.75
N HIS A 205 -14.30 -22.46 -5.52
CA HIS A 205 -15.65 -23.00 -5.38
C HIS A 205 -15.89 -23.64 -4.00
N ASN A 206 -14.89 -24.29 -3.41
CA ASN A 206 -15.01 -24.84 -2.05
C ASN A 206 -15.23 -23.74 -1.01
N ILE A 207 -14.56 -22.58 -1.13
CA ILE A 207 -14.82 -21.43 -0.25
C ILE A 207 -16.25 -20.91 -0.45
N LEU A 208 -16.70 -20.74 -1.70
CA LEU A 208 -18.05 -20.25 -1.99
C LEU A 208 -19.16 -21.20 -1.52
N LYS A 209 -18.89 -22.52 -1.47
CA LYS A 209 -19.81 -23.53 -0.92
C LYS A 209 -19.86 -23.55 0.61
N ASN A 210 -18.92 -22.91 1.31
CA ASN A 210 -18.93 -22.82 2.77
C ASN A 210 -20.23 -22.14 3.25
N LYS A 211 -20.90 -22.72 4.25
CA LYS A 211 -22.19 -22.24 4.76
C LYS A 211 -22.14 -20.77 5.23
N LEU A 212 -21.03 -20.33 5.81
CA LEU A 212 -20.83 -18.94 6.25
C LEU A 212 -20.78 -17.96 5.07
N ILE A 213 -20.19 -18.38 3.95
CA ILE A 213 -20.07 -17.55 2.76
C ILE A 213 -21.37 -17.56 1.96
N LYS A 214 -22.03 -18.73 1.87
CA LYS A 214 -23.29 -18.88 1.15
C LYS A 214 -24.42 -18.09 1.81
N ASN A 215 -24.60 -18.25 3.12
CA ASN A 215 -25.75 -17.67 3.83
C ASN A 215 -25.42 -16.29 4.38
N LYS A 216 -26.41 -15.39 4.42
CA LYS A 216 -26.27 -14.10 5.13
C LYS A 216 -26.20 -14.38 6.63
N PRO A 217 -25.29 -13.75 7.39
CA PRO A 217 -25.27 -13.92 8.83
C PRO A 217 -26.55 -13.33 9.43
N SER A 218 -27.34 -14.15 10.13
CA SER A 218 -28.68 -13.79 10.63
C SER A 218 -28.65 -12.69 11.70
N LYS A 219 -27.56 -12.59 12.46
CA LYS A 219 -27.26 -11.52 13.44
C LYS A 219 -25.78 -11.09 13.38
N GLY A 220 -25.20 -11.10 12.19
CA GLY A 220 -23.75 -10.88 12.03
C GLY A 220 -23.31 -9.49 12.44
N SER A 221 -22.20 -9.41 13.17
CA SER A 221 -21.50 -8.15 13.42
C SER A 221 -21.15 -7.44 12.11
N PHE A 222 -20.86 -6.13 12.19
CA PHE A 222 -20.32 -5.37 11.05
C PHE A 222 -19.16 -6.11 10.37
N TYR A 223 -18.20 -6.63 11.15
CA TYR A 223 -17.04 -7.33 10.62
C TYR A 223 -17.39 -8.67 9.97
N ALA A 224 -18.32 -9.44 10.53
CA ALA A 224 -18.76 -10.69 9.90
C ALA A 224 -19.36 -10.44 8.51
N GLN A 225 -20.23 -9.43 8.40
CA GLN A 225 -20.81 -9.02 7.11
C GLN A 225 -19.74 -8.52 6.13
N TYR A 226 -18.84 -7.64 6.60
CA TYR A 226 -17.73 -7.12 5.81
C TYR A 226 -16.81 -8.22 5.27
N LEU A 227 -16.37 -9.14 6.14
CA LEU A 227 -15.46 -10.23 5.79
C LEU A 227 -16.12 -11.22 4.82
N ARG A 228 -17.43 -11.46 4.96
CA ARG A 228 -18.19 -12.28 4.02
C ARG A 228 -18.19 -11.67 2.62
N HIS A 229 -18.59 -10.40 2.50
CA HIS A 229 -18.62 -9.72 1.22
C HIS A 229 -17.22 -9.62 0.59
N ASN A 230 -16.20 -9.35 1.41
CA ASN A 230 -14.84 -9.25 0.90
C ASN A 230 -14.29 -10.62 0.44
N THR A 231 -14.66 -11.71 1.12
CA THR A 231 -14.35 -13.08 0.69
C THR A 231 -15.02 -13.39 -0.65
N ARG A 232 -16.30 -13.05 -0.81
CA ARG A 232 -17.04 -13.26 -2.07
C ARG A 232 -16.43 -12.44 -3.21
N ASN A 233 -16.13 -11.17 -2.98
CA ASN A 233 -15.40 -10.32 -3.94
C ASN A 233 -14.08 -10.97 -4.40
N ASN A 234 -13.25 -11.44 -3.47
CA ASN A 234 -12.00 -12.12 -3.80
C ASN A 234 -12.24 -13.37 -4.65
N CYS A 235 -13.22 -14.19 -4.28
CA CYS A 235 -13.58 -15.42 -5.00
C CYS A 235 -14.11 -15.14 -6.41
N TYR A 236 -15.08 -14.23 -6.56
CA TYR A 236 -15.63 -13.86 -7.86
C TYR A 236 -14.58 -13.21 -8.76
N SER A 237 -13.72 -12.36 -8.20
CA SER A 237 -12.58 -11.79 -8.94
C SER A 237 -11.62 -12.88 -9.43
N LEU A 238 -11.33 -13.89 -8.61
CA LEU A 238 -10.48 -15.03 -9.01
C LEU A 238 -11.14 -15.88 -10.11
N LEU A 239 -12.46 -15.95 -10.17
CA LEU A 239 -13.19 -16.66 -11.23
C LEU A 239 -13.39 -15.80 -12.50
N GLY A 240 -12.98 -14.53 -12.48
CA GLY A 240 -13.20 -13.59 -13.58
C GLY A 240 -14.65 -13.08 -13.69
N GLN A 241 -15.45 -13.27 -12.64
CA GLN A 241 -16.83 -12.78 -12.52
C GLN A 241 -16.80 -11.37 -11.94
N PHE A 242 -16.42 -10.38 -12.76
CA PHE A 242 -16.11 -9.04 -12.28
C PHE A 242 -17.34 -8.22 -11.88
N GLU A 243 -18.49 -8.48 -12.50
CA GLU A 243 -19.77 -7.86 -12.17
C GLU A 243 -20.23 -8.31 -10.77
N ASP A 244 -20.20 -9.62 -10.50
CA ASP A 244 -20.49 -10.18 -9.17
C ASP A 244 -19.51 -9.65 -8.11
N ALA A 245 -18.23 -9.60 -8.44
CA ALA A 245 -17.22 -9.04 -7.56
C ALA A 245 -17.48 -7.55 -7.25
N CYS A 246 -17.88 -6.77 -8.25
CA CYS A 246 -18.25 -5.36 -8.08
C CYS A 246 -19.46 -5.21 -7.17
N SER A 247 -20.51 -6.02 -7.38
CA SER A 247 -21.70 -6.02 -6.53
C SER A 247 -21.36 -6.26 -5.05
N GLU A 248 -20.45 -7.19 -4.75
CA GLU A 248 -19.99 -7.42 -3.37
C GLU A 248 -19.23 -6.21 -2.77
N VAL A 249 -18.48 -5.47 -3.59
CA VAL A 249 -17.80 -4.25 -3.14
C VAL A 249 -18.79 -3.10 -2.91
N GLU A 250 -19.85 -2.99 -3.72
CA GLU A 250 -20.96 -2.06 -3.46
C GLU A 250 -21.62 -2.35 -2.10
N GLN A 251 -21.89 -3.62 -1.81
CA GLN A 251 -22.43 -4.04 -0.51
C GLN A 251 -21.50 -3.68 0.66
N ILE A 252 -20.18 -3.80 0.47
CA ILE A 252 -19.21 -3.33 1.46
C ILE A 252 -19.36 -1.83 1.69
N VAL A 253 -19.35 -1.01 0.65
CA VAL A 253 -19.46 0.45 0.79
C VAL A 253 -20.79 0.87 1.43
N GLN A 254 -21.89 0.21 1.06
CA GLN A 254 -23.21 0.40 1.69
C GLN A 254 -23.17 0.06 3.18
N LEU A 255 -22.57 -1.08 3.55
CA LEU A 255 -22.41 -1.48 4.95
C LEU A 255 -21.61 -0.45 5.77
N TRP A 256 -20.52 0.09 5.22
CA TRP A 256 -19.77 1.18 5.86
C TRP A 256 -20.60 2.46 6.02
N ASN A 257 -21.39 2.83 5.01
CA ASN A 257 -22.25 4.02 5.06
C ASN A 257 -23.37 3.87 6.10
N ALA A 258 -23.94 2.68 6.25
CA ALA A 258 -24.95 2.38 7.27
C ALA A 258 -24.38 2.41 8.71
N ASN A 259 -23.07 2.20 8.87
CA ASN A 259 -22.40 2.13 10.18
C ASN A 259 -21.52 3.36 10.44
N THR A 260 -22.14 4.54 10.55
CA THR A 260 -21.46 5.85 10.65
C THR A 260 -20.42 5.93 11.76
N LYS A 261 -20.68 5.35 12.93
CA LYS A 261 -19.73 5.33 14.05
C LYS A 261 -18.43 4.60 13.70
N ILE A 262 -18.53 3.41 13.11
CA ILE A 262 -17.35 2.62 12.69
C ILE A 262 -16.64 3.34 11.55
N LYS A 263 -17.39 3.90 10.59
CA LYS A 263 -16.85 4.73 9.49
C LYS A 263 -16.03 5.91 10.00
N HIS A 264 -16.51 6.63 11.03
CA HIS A 264 -15.76 7.73 11.64
C HIS A 264 -14.52 7.27 12.40
N GLN A 265 -14.60 6.14 13.10
CA GLN A 265 -13.46 5.57 13.84
C GLN A 265 -12.37 5.02 12.92
N GLN A 266 -12.75 4.51 11.73
CA GLN A 266 -11.84 3.85 10.79
C GLN A 266 -11.92 4.47 9.39
N LEU A 267 -11.85 5.80 9.33
CA LEU A 267 -12.05 6.56 8.10
C LEU A 267 -11.10 6.13 6.97
N SER A 268 -9.83 5.84 7.29
CA SER A 268 -8.84 5.35 6.32
C SER A 268 -9.26 4.03 5.66
N LEU A 269 -9.87 3.10 6.41
CA LEU A 269 -10.35 1.84 5.83
C LEU A 269 -11.55 2.06 4.92
N TYR A 270 -12.45 2.98 5.28
CA TYR A 270 -13.55 3.39 4.41
C TYR A 270 -13.05 4.01 3.10
N ILE A 271 -12.06 4.91 3.16
CA ILE A 271 -11.41 5.50 1.98
C ILE A 271 -10.87 4.40 1.05
N ILE A 272 -10.23 3.36 1.61
CA ILE A 272 -9.74 2.21 0.84
C ILE A 272 -10.90 1.44 0.19
N GLN A 273 -12.01 1.21 0.91
CA GLN A 273 -13.16 0.51 0.31
C GLN A 273 -13.79 1.30 -0.84
N LEU A 274 -13.93 2.62 -0.67
CA LEU A 274 -14.45 3.49 -1.71
C LEU A 274 -13.53 3.50 -2.95
N SER A 275 -12.21 3.56 -2.73
CA SER A 275 -11.22 3.42 -3.81
C SER A 275 -11.29 2.06 -4.51
N ASN A 276 -11.54 0.98 -3.78
CA ASN A 276 -11.68 -0.35 -4.38
C ASN A 276 -12.92 -0.41 -5.27
N LEU A 277 -14.03 0.20 -4.85
CA LEU A 277 -15.25 0.30 -5.67
C LEU A 277 -14.99 1.10 -6.95
N ILE A 278 -14.37 2.27 -6.84
CA ILE A 278 -13.98 3.10 -7.99
C ILE A 278 -13.16 2.27 -8.98
N ASN A 279 -12.16 1.54 -8.49
CA ASN A 279 -11.31 0.71 -9.35
C ASN A 279 -12.10 -0.39 -10.09
N GLN A 280 -13.08 -1.03 -9.44
CA GLN A 280 -13.92 -2.04 -10.10
C GLN A 280 -14.84 -1.41 -11.15
N LYS A 281 -15.50 -0.29 -10.81
CA LYS A 281 -16.36 0.46 -11.73
C LYS A 281 -15.58 0.98 -12.95
N ASN A 282 -14.37 1.47 -12.72
CA ASN A 282 -13.47 1.92 -13.79
C ASN A 282 -13.06 0.77 -14.73
N LYS A 283 -12.85 -0.45 -14.22
CA LYS A 283 -12.61 -1.64 -15.06
C LYS A 283 -13.82 -2.08 -15.86
N LEU A 284 -15.02 -1.95 -15.27
CA LEU A 284 -16.29 -2.21 -15.95
C LEU A 284 -16.71 -1.06 -16.88
N LYS A 285 -15.89 0.00 -17.00
CA LYS A 285 -16.16 1.20 -17.82
C LYS A 285 -17.45 1.94 -17.44
N ASP A 286 -17.89 1.79 -16.19
CA ASP A 286 -19.00 2.56 -15.60
C ASP A 286 -18.47 3.94 -15.16
N PHE A 287 -18.17 4.79 -16.14
CA PHE A 287 -17.47 6.06 -15.93
C PHE A 287 -18.34 7.11 -15.22
N GLU A 288 -19.65 7.03 -15.37
CA GLU A 288 -20.61 7.88 -14.64
C GLU A 288 -20.50 7.62 -13.14
N ALA A 289 -20.65 6.36 -12.71
CA ALA A 289 -20.50 6.00 -11.30
C ALA A 289 -19.10 6.34 -10.76
N VAL A 290 -18.04 6.16 -11.56
CA VAL A 290 -16.68 6.54 -11.15
C VAL A 290 -16.58 8.04 -10.85
N THR A 291 -17.21 8.89 -11.65
CA THR A 291 -17.18 10.35 -11.47
C THR A 291 -17.81 10.74 -10.13
N ASP A 292 -18.99 10.18 -9.83
CA ASP A 292 -19.69 10.41 -8.56
C ASP A 292 -18.90 9.91 -7.35
N LEU A 293 -18.34 8.70 -7.45
CA LEU A 293 -17.54 8.11 -6.38
C LEU A 293 -16.22 8.86 -6.15
N LEU A 294 -15.58 9.38 -7.20
CA LEU A 294 -14.40 10.25 -7.08
C LEU A 294 -14.75 11.57 -6.39
N ALA A 295 -15.90 12.18 -6.71
CA ALA A 295 -16.39 13.36 -6.03
C ALA A 295 -16.66 13.07 -4.54
N GLN A 296 -17.30 11.95 -4.23
CA GLN A 296 -17.51 11.48 -2.86
C GLN A 296 -16.18 11.33 -2.11
N LEU A 297 -15.19 10.66 -2.71
CA LEU A 297 -13.86 10.42 -2.13
C LEU A 297 -13.10 11.73 -1.86
N LYS A 298 -13.16 12.69 -2.79
CA LYS A 298 -12.54 14.02 -2.64
C LYS A 298 -13.16 14.83 -1.50
N ASN A 299 -14.47 14.71 -1.30
CA ASN A 299 -15.22 15.49 -0.33
C ASN A 299 -15.23 14.89 1.10
N ILE A 300 -14.54 13.76 1.31
CA ILE A 300 -14.35 13.22 2.67
C ILE A 300 -13.55 14.22 3.52
N LYS A 301 -14.12 14.63 4.66
CA LYS A 301 -13.45 15.51 5.61
C LYS A 301 -12.36 14.74 6.38
N THR A 302 -11.10 15.08 6.12
CA THR A 302 -9.93 14.51 6.79
C THR A 302 -9.37 15.49 7.83
N LYS A 303 -8.93 14.97 8.98
CA LYS A 303 -8.44 15.75 10.12
C LYS A 303 -6.95 15.53 10.35
N THR A 304 -6.53 14.27 10.31
CA THR A 304 -5.14 13.89 10.61
C THR A 304 -4.26 13.90 9.35
N TYR A 305 -2.95 14.00 9.53
CA TYR A 305 -1.99 13.88 8.43
C TYR A 305 -2.12 12.51 7.72
N ASP A 306 -2.38 11.45 8.48
CA ASP A 306 -2.55 10.08 7.96
C ASP A 306 -3.82 9.95 7.12
N GLU A 307 -4.93 10.52 7.57
CA GLU A 307 -6.18 10.56 6.78
C GLU A 307 -6.01 11.37 5.49
N LYS A 308 -5.31 12.50 5.54
CA LYS A 308 -5.00 13.32 4.36
C LYS A 308 -4.13 12.56 3.36
N ALA A 309 -3.11 11.85 3.84
CA ALA A 309 -2.25 11.00 3.02
C ALA A 309 -3.05 9.85 2.37
N GLU A 310 -3.95 9.21 3.12
CA GLU A 310 -4.80 8.12 2.62
C GLU A 310 -5.80 8.61 1.56
N GLN A 311 -6.43 9.77 1.79
CA GLN A 311 -7.30 10.41 0.81
C GLN A 311 -6.53 10.78 -0.46
N PHE A 312 -5.38 11.45 -0.33
CA PHE A 312 -4.54 11.84 -1.45
C PHE A 312 -4.16 10.64 -2.32
N GLN A 313 -3.57 9.59 -1.73
CA GLN A 313 -3.04 8.47 -2.52
C GLN A 313 -4.16 7.71 -3.24
N ASN A 314 -5.36 7.61 -2.66
CA ASN A 314 -6.45 6.87 -3.27
C ASN A 314 -7.20 7.73 -4.29
N TYR A 315 -7.49 8.99 -3.97
CA TYR A 315 -8.17 9.89 -4.91
C TYR A 315 -7.37 10.08 -6.19
N TYR A 316 -6.11 10.51 -6.09
CA TYR A 316 -5.30 10.80 -7.28
C TYR A 316 -4.89 9.54 -8.03
N PHE A 317 -4.70 8.40 -7.35
CA PHE A 317 -4.42 7.15 -8.05
C PHE A 317 -5.62 6.71 -8.89
N GLN A 318 -6.82 6.75 -8.32
CA GLN A 318 -8.03 6.38 -9.05
C GLN A 318 -8.38 7.39 -10.15
N LYS A 319 -8.22 8.70 -9.88
CA LYS A 319 -8.43 9.74 -10.90
C LYS A 319 -7.47 9.58 -12.07
N LEU A 320 -6.19 9.31 -11.80
CA LEU A 320 -5.20 9.02 -12.83
C LEU A 320 -5.58 7.79 -13.66
N ALA A 321 -6.01 6.71 -13.00
CA ALA A 321 -6.49 5.50 -13.68
C ALA A 321 -7.78 5.73 -14.50
N PHE A 322 -8.66 6.62 -14.04
CA PHE A 322 -9.89 7.00 -14.75
C PHE A 322 -9.60 7.71 -16.07
N HIS A 323 -8.69 8.68 -16.07
CA HIS A 323 -8.29 9.36 -17.31
C HIS A 323 -7.47 8.45 -18.23
N LEU A 324 -6.60 7.59 -17.68
CA LEU A 324 -5.83 6.62 -18.47
C LEU A 324 -6.75 5.65 -19.22
N ASN A 325 -7.79 5.11 -18.56
CA ASN A 325 -8.73 4.17 -19.18
C ASN A 325 -9.61 4.83 -20.26
N GLN A 326 -9.71 6.15 -20.26
CA GLN A 326 -10.41 6.93 -21.29
C GLN A 326 -9.46 7.54 -22.33
N LEU A 327 -8.14 7.30 -22.21
CA LEU A 327 -7.12 7.89 -23.06
C LEU A 327 -7.13 9.43 -23.05
N ASP A 328 -7.57 10.02 -21.93
CA ASP A 328 -7.62 11.47 -21.72
C ASP A 328 -6.27 12.00 -21.20
N PHE A 329 -5.28 12.01 -22.09
CA PHE A 329 -3.92 12.44 -21.77
C PHE A 329 -3.79 13.90 -21.33
N PRO A 330 -4.49 14.88 -21.93
CA PRO A 330 -4.42 16.28 -21.49
C PRO A 330 -4.76 16.44 -20.00
N SER A 331 -5.86 15.85 -19.54
CA SER A 331 -6.24 15.89 -18.12
C SER A 331 -5.22 15.18 -17.23
N ILE A 332 -4.57 14.11 -17.71
CA ILE A 332 -3.50 13.46 -16.95
C ILE A 332 -2.32 14.42 -16.75
N LEU A 333 -1.88 15.10 -17.80
CA LEU A 333 -0.74 16.01 -17.75
C LEU A 333 -0.97 17.16 -16.75
N GLU A 334 -2.20 17.69 -16.69
CA GLU A 334 -2.58 18.71 -15.69
C GLU A 334 -2.55 18.18 -14.24
N LEU A 335 -2.81 16.88 -14.03
CA LEU A 335 -2.80 16.28 -12.69
C LEU A 335 -1.40 16.04 -12.15
N ILE A 336 -0.41 15.80 -13.01
CA ILE A 336 0.93 15.35 -12.61
C ILE A 336 1.60 16.28 -11.59
N PRO A 337 1.63 17.63 -11.75
CA PRO A 337 2.26 18.52 -10.78
C PRO A 337 1.67 18.38 -9.37
N THR A 338 0.35 18.22 -9.28
CA THR A 338 -0.35 18.02 -8.01
C THR A 338 0.00 16.67 -7.39
N ILE A 339 0.11 15.63 -8.23
CA ILE A 339 0.53 14.30 -7.80
C ILE A 339 1.98 14.34 -7.28
N GLU A 340 2.89 15.00 -7.98
CA GLU A 340 4.29 15.15 -7.54
C GLU A 340 4.41 15.84 -6.18
N ALA A 341 3.73 16.97 -6.01
CA ALA A 341 3.72 17.70 -4.74
C ALA A 341 3.18 16.83 -3.58
N GLY A 342 2.11 16.09 -3.80
CA GLY A 342 1.56 15.21 -2.76
C GLY A 342 2.42 13.96 -2.51
N LEU A 343 3.06 13.39 -3.52
CA LEU A 343 4.02 12.29 -3.35
C LEU A 343 5.25 12.72 -2.53
N ALA A 344 5.72 13.96 -2.70
CA ALA A 344 6.76 14.54 -1.88
C ALA A 344 6.28 14.78 -0.44
N THR A 345 5.08 15.37 -0.28
CA THR A 345 4.49 15.71 1.02
C THR A 345 4.20 14.47 1.88
N TYR A 346 3.69 13.39 1.27
CA TYR A 346 3.23 12.18 1.97
C TYR A 346 4.18 10.98 1.79
N LYS A 347 5.45 11.22 1.44
CA LYS A 347 6.43 10.17 1.08
C LYS A 347 6.55 9.04 2.11
N ASP A 348 6.41 9.35 3.40
CA ASP A 348 6.58 8.41 4.51
C ASP A 348 5.32 7.58 4.80
N LYS A 349 4.15 8.02 4.29
CA LYS A 349 2.87 7.32 4.42
C LYS A 349 2.51 6.51 3.18
N ILE A 350 3.10 6.83 2.03
CA ILE A 350 2.86 6.11 0.78
C ILE A 350 3.89 4.99 0.61
N ASN A 351 3.40 3.75 0.68
CA ASN A 351 4.26 2.58 0.50
C ASN A 351 4.92 2.54 -0.89
N ARG A 352 6.03 1.81 -1.01
CA ARG A 352 6.81 1.73 -2.25
C ARG A 352 6.01 1.21 -3.44
N ALA A 353 5.14 0.22 -3.23
CA ALA A 353 4.36 -0.39 -4.31
C ALA A 353 3.35 0.61 -4.91
N ARG A 354 2.72 1.46 -4.09
CA ARG A 354 1.83 2.53 -4.56
C ARG A 354 2.62 3.62 -5.30
N ARG A 355 3.79 4.02 -4.79
CA ARG A 355 4.67 4.97 -5.50
C ARG A 355 5.09 4.46 -6.87
N LEU A 356 5.54 3.21 -6.96
CA LEU A 356 5.87 2.57 -8.25
C LEU A 356 4.67 2.58 -9.21
N ALA A 357 3.46 2.32 -8.71
CA ALA A 357 2.26 2.33 -9.54
C ALA A 357 1.92 3.75 -10.05
N PHE A 358 2.09 4.79 -9.23
CA PHE A 358 1.99 6.17 -9.71
C PHE A 358 3.03 6.47 -10.78
N TYR A 359 4.30 6.13 -10.52
CA TYR A 359 5.38 6.41 -11.45
C TYR A 359 5.15 5.70 -12.78
N TYR A 360 4.74 4.44 -12.75
CA TYR A 360 4.36 3.68 -13.94
C TYR A 360 3.24 4.38 -14.73
N ASN A 361 2.12 4.72 -14.09
CA ASN A 361 0.98 5.34 -14.76
C ASN A 361 1.36 6.70 -15.39
N ILE A 362 2.20 7.49 -14.70
CA ILE A 362 2.71 8.76 -15.21
C ILE A 362 3.68 8.54 -16.39
N THR A 363 4.55 7.52 -16.29
CA THR A 363 5.48 7.14 -17.36
C THR A 363 4.71 6.77 -18.62
N VAL A 364 3.67 5.96 -18.49
CA VAL A 364 2.76 5.58 -19.59
C VAL A 364 2.12 6.83 -20.20
N ALA A 365 1.57 7.73 -19.39
CA ALA A 365 0.92 8.93 -19.89
C ALA A 365 1.87 9.81 -20.74
N TYR A 366 3.09 10.06 -20.25
CA TYR A 366 4.10 10.79 -21.01
C TYR A 366 4.57 10.03 -22.25
N PHE A 367 4.66 8.70 -22.17
CA PHE A 367 5.10 7.87 -23.28
C PHE A 367 4.11 7.90 -24.45
N ILE A 368 2.81 7.78 -24.16
CA ILE A 368 1.75 7.88 -25.17
C ILE A 368 1.62 9.33 -25.68
N SER A 369 1.86 10.32 -24.82
CA SER A 369 1.89 11.74 -25.22
C SER A 369 3.18 12.17 -25.93
N GLU A 370 4.08 11.22 -26.25
CA GLU A 370 5.36 11.44 -26.94
C GLU A 370 6.31 12.43 -26.25
N CYS A 371 6.11 12.69 -24.95
CA CYS A 371 6.99 13.55 -24.13
C CYS A 371 8.19 12.77 -23.61
N TYR A 372 9.01 12.21 -24.51
CA TYR A 372 10.04 11.22 -24.19
C TYR A 372 11.08 11.69 -23.15
N GLU A 373 11.44 12.97 -23.13
CA GLU A 373 12.32 13.57 -22.11
C GLU A 373 11.80 13.29 -20.69
N LYS A 374 10.50 13.51 -20.45
CA LYS A 374 9.87 13.25 -19.14
C LYS A 374 9.76 11.75 -18.86
N VAL A 375 9.60 10.90 -19.87
CA VAL A 375 9.55 9.45 -19.69
C VAL A 375 10.85 8.94 -19.06
N ILE A 376 12.01 9.41 -19.52
CA ILE A 376 13.32 9.01 -18.98
C ILE A 376 13.44 9.39 -17.50
N HIS A 377 12.95 10.58 -17.12
CA HIS A 377 12.90 11.01 -15.71
C HIS A 377 12.12 10.04 -14.82
N TRP A 378 10.94 9.62 -15.26
CA TRP A 378 10.12 8.70 -14.49
C TRP A 378 10.65 7.27 -14.50
N LEU A 379 11.25 6.82 -15.60
CA LEU A 379 11.96 5.54 -15.66
C LEU A 379 13.14 5.50 -14.67
N PHE A 380 13.90 6.58 -14.54
CA PHE A 380 14.94 6.68 -13.52
C PHE A 380 14.38 6.59 -12.10
N LYS A 381 13.30 7.32 -11.80
CA LYS A 381 12.62 7.26 -10.49
C LYS A 381 12.14 5.83 -10.19
N ILE A 382 11.63 5.13 -11.20
CA ILE A 382 11.23 3.71 -11.11
C ILE A 382 12.46 2.86 -10.78
N GLN A 383 13.56 2.98 -11.51
CA GLN A 383 14.79 2.21 -11.29
C GLN A 383 15.43 2.47 -9.92
N LYS A 384 15.46 3.73 -9.44
CA LYS A 384 16.03 4.09 -8.12
C LYS A 384 15.32 3.39 -6.96
N ILE A 385 14.02 3.13 -7.11
CA ILE A 385 13.23 2.37 -6.12
C ILE A 385 13.43 0.86 -6.27
N GLN A 386 13.75 0.37 -7.47
CA GLN A 386 13.83 -1.05 -7.76
C GLN A 386 15.17 -1.66 -7.30
N ARG A 387 15.10 -2.60 -6.35
CA ARG A 387 16.19 -3.52 -6.00
C ARG A 387 15.73 -4.97 -6.13
N ILE A 388 16.70 -5.88 -6.26
CA ILE A 388 16.48 -7.32 -6.38
C ILE A 388 15.65 -7.79 -5.16
N ASN A 389 14.51 -8.46 -5.41
CA ASN A 389 13.50 -8.96 -4.45
C ASN A 389 12.36 -8.01 -4.01
N GLU A 390 12.12 -6.89 -4.70
CA GLU A 390 11.04 -5.94 -4.37
C GLU A 390 9.69 -6.21 -5.08
N PRO A 391 8.55 -5.70 -4.54
CA PRO A 391 7.22 -5.84 -5.13
C PRO A 391 7.10 -5.17 -6.51
N ARG A 392 6.12 -5.60 -7.30
CA ARG A 392 5.81 -5.13 -8.67
C ARG A 392 6.88 -5.41 -9.73
N LYS A 393 7.30 -6.69 -9.85
CA LYS A 393 8.17 -7.17 -10.94
C LYS A 393 7.58 -6.93 -12.34
N ASP A 394 6.26 -6.88 -12.45
CA ASP A 394 5.52 -6.51 -13.66
C ASP A 394 5.90 -5.10 -14.16
N ILE A 395 5.99 -4.12 -13.25
CA ILE A 395 6.42 -2.75 -13.59
C ILE A 395 7.89 -2.73 -14.02
N GLN A 396 8.75 -3.53 -13.39
CA GLN A 396 10.17 -3.67 -13.77
C GLN A 396 10.30 -4.18 -15.20
N GLN A 397 9.57 -5.24 -15.54
CA GLN A 397 9.57 -5.82 -16.88
C GLN A 397 9.12 -4.80 -17.92
N PHE A 398 7.97 -4.14 -17.70
CA PHE A 398 7.46 -3.17 -18.67
C PHE A 398 8.34 -1.93 -18.81
N SER A 399 8.96 -1.45 -17.72
CA SER A 399 9.88 -0.30 -17.78
C SER A 399 11.05 -0.52 -18.76
N ARG A 400 11.45 -1.77 -18.99
CA ARG A 400 12.49 -2.15 -19.96
C ARG A 400 11.98 -2.14 -21.39
N ILE A 401 10.74 -2.59 -21.60
CA ILE A 401 10.07 -2.51 -22.91
C ILE A 401 9.95 -1.04 -23.32
N LEU A 402 9.51 -0.18 -22.41
CA LEU A 402 9.48 1.27 -22.64
C LEU A 402 10.87 1.83 -22.92
N TYR A 403 11.88 1.39 -22.18
CA TYR A 403 13.26 1.82 -22.40
C TYR A 403 13.76 1.49 -23.82
N LEU A 404 13.47 0.29 -24.35
CA LEU A 404 13.79 -0.06 -25.75
C LEU A 404 13.11 0.87 -26.76
N ALA A 405 11.82 1.15 -26.56
CA ALA A 405 11.07 2.05 -27.43
C ALA A 405 11.63 3.48 -27.42
N ILE A 406 12.07 3.95 -26.25
CA ILE A 406 12.70 5.27 -26.10
C ILE A 406 14.07 5.30 -26.76
N CYS A 407 14.94 4.30 -26.53
CA CYS A 407 16.23 4.21 -27.21
C CYS A 407 16.07 4.27 -28.73
N TYR A 408 15.11 3.50 -29.26
CA TYR A 408 14.78 3.56 -30.68
C TYR A 408 14.36 4.97 -31.12
N LYS A 409 13.47 5.64 -30.37
CA LYS A 409 13.04 7.00 -30.70
C LYS A 409 14.18 8.02 -30.65
N ILE A 410 15.06 7.95 -29.66
CA ILE A 410 16.23 8.85 -29.55
C ILE A 410 17.20 8.67 -30.73
N GLN A 411 17.39 7.43 -31.18
CA GLN A 411 18.26 7.14 -32.32
C GLN A 411 17.69 7.60 -33.65
N THR A 412 16.37 7.57 -33.78
CA THR A 412 15.67 7.85 -35.03
C THR A 412 15.20 9.31 -35.14
N ASP A 413 15.25 10.08 -34.06
CA ASP A 413 14.86 11.49 -33.98
C ASP A 413 16.03 12.37 -33.49
N GLU A 414 16.75 12.97 -34.44
CA GLU A 414 17.86 13.89 -34.15
C GLU A 414 17.39 15.13 -33.35
N GLY A 415 16.14 15.58 -33.54
CA GLY A 415 15.55 16.68 -32.78
C GLY A 415 15.40 16.32 -31.30
N LEU A 416 14.87 15.13 -31.01
CA LEU A 416 14.80 14.60 -29.64
C LEU A 416 16.19 14.42 -29.03
N LYS A 417 17.16 13.92 -29.79
CA LYS A 417 18.55 13.75 -29.34
C LYS A 417 19.19 15.10 -28.98
N HIS A 418 18.91 16.15 -29.73
CA HIS A 418 19.34 17.52 -29.43
C HIS A 418 18.61 18.10 -28.21
N LEU A 419 17.29 17.95 -28.13
CA LEU A 419 16.47 18.38 -26.98
C LEU A 419 16.95 17.74 -25.67
N LEU A 420 17.23 16.43 -25.70
CA LEU A 420 17.76 15.70 -24.54
C LEU A 420 19.14 16.21 -24.13
N LYS A 421 19.98 16.62 -25.09
CA LYS A 421 21.27 17.26 -24.80
C LYS A 421 21.12 18.67 -24.23
N SER A 422 20.09 19.45 -24.60
CA SER A 422 19.89 20.82 -24.09
C SER A 422 19.18 20.83 -22.73
N ALA A 423 18.09 20.08 -22.56
CA ALA A 423 17.38 19.92 -21.28
C ALA A 423 18.32 19.43 -20.16
N TYR A 424 19.33 18.63 -20.55
CA TYR A 424 20.43 18.15 -19.71
C TYR A 424 21.38 19.24 -19.20
N GLN A 425 21.60 20.34 -19.93
CA GLN A 425 22.50 21.42 -19.49
C GLN A 425 21.87 22.30 -18.40
N GLU A 426 20.55 22.31 -18.30
CA GLU A 426 19.79 23.15 -17.36
C GLU A 426 19.54 22.46 -16.00
N GLU A 427 19.56 21.13 -15.93
CA GLU A 427 19.20 20.37 -14.72
C GLU A 427 20.41 20.11 -13.79
N GLN A 428 20.46 20.80 -12.65
CA GLN A 428 21.59 20.77 -11.69
C GLN A 428 21.72 19.47 -10.83
N ASN A 429 20.99 18.40 -11.14
CA ASN A 429 20.88 17.22 -10.27
C ASN A 429 21.94 16.14 -10.57
N LYS A 430 23.02 16.11 -9.76
CA LYS A 430 24.20 15.23 -9.94
C LYS A 430 23.90 13.72 -9.93
N ASP A 431 22.84 13.28 -9.24
CA ASP A 431 22.43 11.87 -9.17
C ASP A 431 21.81 11.34 -10.48
N PHE A 432 21.21 12.24 -11.26
CA PHE A 432 20.45 11.93 -12.47
C PHE A 432 21.33 11.86 -13.72
N PHE A 433 22.40 12.66 -13.71
CA PHE A 433 23.39 12.82 -14.77
C PHE A 433 23.93 11.50 -15.36
N PRO A 434 24.34 10.48 -14.56
CA PRO A 434 24.91 9.26 -15.12
C PRO A 434 23.87 8.44 -15.90
N PHE A 435 22.62 8.40 -15.44
CA PHE A 435 21.56 7.63 -16.08
C PHE A 435 21.13 8.28 -17.40
N PHE A 436 20.95 9.59 -17.43
CA PHE A 436 20.62 10.32 -18.66
C PHE A 436 21.74 10.24 -19.70
N LYS A 437 23.00 10.43 -19.28
CA LYS A 437 24.16 10.23 -20.16
C LYS A 437 24.20 8.80 -20.68
N GLN A 438 23.97 7.82 -19.83
CA GLN A 438 23.87 6.42 -20.21
C GLN A 438 22.75 6.21 -21.24
N THR A 439 21.52 6.68 -21.02
CA THR A 439 20.40 6.52 -21.98
C THR A 439 20.58 7.28 -23.29
N ALA A 440 21.17 8.48 -23.26
CA ALA A 440 21.43 9.30 -24.45
C ALA A 440 22.66 8.84 -25.25
N THR A 441 23.53 8.02 -24.66
CA THR A 441 24.72 7.44 -25.32
C THR A 441 24.63 5.93 -25.51
N GLU A 442 23.67 5.26 -24.87
CA GLU A 442 23.38 3.85 -25.06
C GLU A 442 22.68 3.66 -26.39
N ASP A 443 23.38 3.02 -27.30
CA ASP A 443 22.80 2.47 -28.50
C ASP A 443 21.80 1.36 -28.14
N LEU A 444 20.64 1.33 -28.81
CA LEU A 444 19.66 0.23 -28.77
C LEU A 444 20.34 -1.14 -28.89
N GLU A 445 21.43 -1.24 -29.65
CA GLU A 445 22.24 -2.44 -29.79
C GLU A 445 22.85 -2.92 -28.45
N ASN A 446 23.35 -2.00 -27.62
CA ASN A 446 23.92 -2.31 -26.30
C ASN A 446 22.85 -2.72 -25.28
N VAL A 447 21.63 -2.17 -25.39
CA VAL A 447 20.48 -2.61 -24.58
C VAL A 447 20.09 -4.04 -24.95
N LEU A 448 19.94 -4.32 -26.25
CA LEU A 448 19.58 -5.66 -26.75
C LEU A 448 20.65 -6.72 -26.39
N ARG A 449 21.94 -6.39 -26.49
CA ARG A 449 23.05 -7.29 -26.10
C ARG A 449 23.02 -7.65 -24.60
N ARG A 450 22.69 -6.72 -23.71
CA ARG A 450 22.59 -7.00 -22.26
C ARG A 450 21.41 -7.90 -21.93
N ILE A 451 20.29 -7.68 -22.62
CA ILE A 451 19.08 -8.50 -22.53
C ILE A 451 19.38 -9.94 -22.98
N ASP A 452 20.08 -10.12 -24.10
CA ASP A 452 20.44 -11.45 -24.63
C ASP A 452 21.37 -12.23 -23.69
N ARG A 453 22.27 -11.54 -22.97
CA ARG A 453 23.15 -12.15 -21.96
C ARG A 453 22.43 -12.55 -20.67
N LYS A 454 21.11 -12.31 -20.57
CA LYS A 454 20.29 -12.49 -19.36
C LYS A 454 20.78 -11.72 -18.12
N ASN A 455 21.72 -10.79 -18.28
CA ASN A 455 22.32 -10.08 -17.16
C ASN A 455 21.31 -9.20 -16.41
N ASP A 456 20.23 -8.77 -17.08
CA ASP A 456 19.23 -7.89 -16.48
C ASP A 456 17.94 -8.61 -16.05
N TYR A 457 17.68 -9.87 -16.41
CA TYR A 457 16.37 -10.51 -16.17
C TYR A 457 16.30 -11.30 -14.87
N VAL A 458 15.29 -10.98 -14.05
CA VAL A 458 14.96 -11.68 -12.80
C VAL A 458 14.09 -12.93 -13.05
N ALA A 459 13.59 -13.12 -14.28
CA ALA A 459 12.69 -14.21 -14.68
C ALA A 459 12.79 -14.48 -16.21
N PRO A 460 12.30 -15.63 -16.71
CA PRO A 460 12.20 -15.90 -18.15
C PRO A 460 11.33 -14.86 -18.86
N LEU A 461 11.69 -14.56 -20.12
CA LEU A 461 10.93 -13.62 -20.97
C LEU A 461 9.53 -14.14 -21.25
N HIS A 462 8.53 -13.27 -21.07
CA HIS A 462 7.15 -13.48 -21.50
C HIS A 462 7.05 -13.46 -23.04
N SER A 463 6.03 -14.11 -23.63
CA SER A 463 5.85 -14.13 -25.09
C SER A 463 5.81 -12.73 -25.71
N PHE A 464 5.11 -11.80 -25.06
CA PHE A 464 5.10 -10.38 -25.42
C PHE A 464 6.52 -9.78 -25.51
N GLU A 465 7.35 -9.98 -24.47
CA GLU A 465 8.72 -9.46 -24.45
C GLU A 465 9.58 -10.07 -25.56
N LYS A 466 9.41 -11.36 -25.85
CA LYS A 466 10.15 -12.03 -26.94
C LYS A 466 9.83 -11.43 -28.30
N ILE A 467 8.56 -11.16 -28.58
CA ILE A 467 8.14 -10.51 -29.83
C ILE A 467 8.72 -9.09 -29.88
N VAL A 468 8.61 -8.33 -28.79
CA VAL A 468 9.20 -6.99 -28.70
C VAL A 468 10.69 -6.99 -29.04
N LEU A 469 11.46 -7.88 -28.41
CA LEU A 469 12.90 -7.99 -28.64
C LEU A 469 13.24 -8.42 -30.08
N LYS A 470 12.48 -9.37 -30.65
CA LYS A 470 12.63 -9.79 -32.04
C LYS A 470 12.50 -8.60 -32.99
N TYR A 471 11.47 -7.78 -32.82
CA TYR A 471 11.22 -6.67 -33.74
C TYR A 471 12.18 -5.49 -33.54
N PHE A 472 12.56 -5.14 -32.31
CA PHE A 472 13.60 -4.12 -32.10
C PHE A 472 14.97 -4.54 -32.67
N LYS A 473 15.29 -5.85 -32.69
CA LYS A 473 16.49 -6.35 -33.39
C LYS A 473 16.42 -6.16 -34.91
N ILE A 474 15.24 -6.33 -35.50
CA ILE A 474 15.05 -6.08 -36.94
C ILE A 474 15.18 -4.59 -37.22
N LEU A 475 14.52 -3.75 -36.41
CA LEU A 475 14.51 -2.29 -36.58
C LEU A 475 15.90 -1.64 -36.48
N LEU A 476 16.87 -2.25 -35.78
CA LEU A 476 18.26 -1.77 -35.73
C LEU A 476 18.90 -1.60 -37.12
N GLY A 477 18.56 -2.46 -38.08
CA GLY A 477 19.13 -2.43 -39.42
C GLY A 477 18.35 -1.58 -40.43
N ILE A 478 17.25 -0.95 -40.00
CA ILE A 478 16.30 -0.29 -40.89
C ILE A 478 16.47 1.23 -40.83
N ILE A 479 16.43 1.87 -42.01
CA ILE A 479 16.47 3.32 -42.12
C ILE A 479 15.15 3.90 -41.57
N PRO A 480 15.19 4.83 -40.59
CA PRO A 480 13.99 5.46 -40.05
C PRO A 480 13.21 6.26 -41.09
N GLY A 481 11.89 6.25 -41.01
CA GLY A 481 10.97 6.85 -41.98
C GLY A 481 10.77 6.05 -43.27
N SER A 482 11.52 4.96 -43.49
CA SER A 482 11.46 4.18 -44.73
C SER A 482 10.14 3.40 -44.88
N ARG A 483 9.80 3.01 -46.12
CA ARG A 483 8.67 2.09 -46.38
C ARG A 483 8.87 0.74 -45.71
N GLU A 484 10.12 0.30 -45.59
CA GLU A 484 10.49 -0.95 -44.92
C GLU A 484 10.19 -0.88 -43.42
N GLU A 485 10.53 0.22 -42.74
CA GLU A 485 10.19 0.45 -41.33
C GLU A 485 8.69 0.30 -41.08
N LYS A 486 7.86 0.89 -41.95
CA LYS A 486 6.39 0.78 -41.87
C LYS A 486 5.92 -0.67 -41.99
N HIS A 487 6.52 -1.43 -42.89
CA HIS A 487 6.21 -2.85 -43.06
C HIS A 487 6.57 -3.64 -41.80
N ILE A 488 7.73 -3.37 -41.20
CA ILE A 488 8.17 -4.02 -39.96
C ILE A 488 7.22 -3.70 -38.80
N PHE A 489 6.81 -2.45 -38.59
CA PHE A 489 5.83 -2.10 -37.55
C PHE A 489 4.46 -2.74 -37.78
N LYS A 490 4.02 -2.87 -39.05
CA LYS A 490 2.79 -3.59 -39.39
C LYS A 490 2.88 -5.07 -39.01
N MET A 491 3.97 -5.74 -39.38
CA MET A 491 4.22 -7.13 -39.00
C MET A 491 4.29 -7.29 -37.47
N PHE A 492 4.96 -6.36 -36.80
CA PHE A 492 5.09 -6.32 -35.34
C PHE A 492 3.73 -6.29 -34.67
N LYS A 493 2.83 -5.39 -35.12
CA LYS A 493 1.45 -5.33 -34.64
C LYS A 493 0.71 -6.65 -34.86
N THR A 494 0.82 -7.24 -36.05
CA THR A 494 0.14 -8.49 -36.38
C THR A 494 0.58 -9.64 -35.48
N GLU A 495 1.87 -9.80 -35.23
CA GLU A 495 2.39 -10.87 -34.37
C GLU A 495 1.98 -10.67 -32.89
N LEU A 496 1.94 -9.42 -32.41
CA LEU A 496 1.42 -9.12 -31.07
C LEU A 496 -0.07 -9.45 -30.93
N LEU A 497 -0.89 -9.12 -31.94
CA LEU A 497 -2.32 -9.40 -31.94
C LEU A 497 -2.64 -10.90 -32.01
N ALA A 498 -1.72 -11.70 -32.57
CA ALA A 498 -1.83 -13.16 -32.66
C ALA A 498 -1.58 -13.89 -31.33
N LEU A 499 -1.12 -13.20 -30.28
CA LEU A 499 -1.01 -13.76 -28.94
C LEU A 499 -2.39 -14.19 -28.41
N SER A 500 -2.42 -15.24 -27.58
CA SER A 500 -3.66 -15.64 -26.91
C SER A 500 -4.15 -14.57 -25.93
N GLU A 501 -5.44 -14.54 -25.62
CA GLU A 501 -6.00 -13.61 -24.62
C GLU A 501 -5.33 -13.72 -23.25
N GLU A 502 -4.81 -14.90 -22.89
CA GLU A 502 -4.04 -15.08 -21.66
C GLU A 502 -2.66 -14.40 -21.74
N GLN A 503 -2.01 -14.47 -22.90
CA GLN A 503 -0.72 -13.83 -23.15
C GLN A 503 -0.86 -12.30 -23.26
N LYS A 504 -2.02 -11.79 -23.70
CA LYS A 504 -2.29 -10.34 -23.72
C LYS A 504 -2.48 -9.75 -22.32
N LYS A 505 -2.83 -10.56 -21.30
CA LYS A 505 -3.02 -10.14 -19.90
C LYS A 505 -1.70 -9.90 -19.15
N VAL A 506 -0.81 -9.11 -19.74
CA VAL A 506 0.45 -8.65 -19.15
C VAL A 506 0.45 -7.12 -19.10
N LEU A 507 1.07 -6.56 -18.05
CA LEU A 507 1.13 -5.11 -17.86
C LEU A 507 1.79 -4.42 -19.07
N GLY A 508 1.15 -3.37 -19.58
CA GLY A 508 1.70 -2.53 -20.63
C GLY A 508 1.49 -3.02 -22.06
N PHE A 509 0.81 -4.16 -22.27
CA PHE A 509 0.55 -4.70 -23.61
C PHE A 509 -0.30 -3.76 -24.46
N GLU A 510 -1.42 -3.27 -23.91
CA GLU A 510 -2.35 -2.39 -24.63
C GLU A 510 -1.71 -1.03 -24.92
N GLU A 511 -0.98 -0.48 -23.94
CA GLU A 511 -0.28 0.79 -24.08
C GLU A 511 0.83 0.72 -25.13
N PHE A 512 1.55 -0.40 -25.19
CA PHE A 512 2.57 -0.61 -26.21
C PHE A 512 1.97 -0.80 -27.61
N LEU A 513 0.83 -1.49 -27.71
CA LEU A 513 0.09 -1.63 -28.96
C LEU A 513 -0.40 -0.27 -29.47
N LEU A 514 -0.92 0.57 -28.58
CA LEU A 514 -1.32 1.94 -28.88
C LEU A 514 -0.13 2.78 -29.37
N TRP A 515 1.04 2.63 -28.75
CA TRP A 515 2.25 3.28 -29.22
C TRP A 515 2.67 2.83 -30.62
N ILE A 516 2.61 1.53 -30.94
CA ILE A 516 2.87 1.04 -32.31
C ILE A 516 1.92 1.73 -33.29
N ASP A 517 0.65 1.89 -32.93
CA ASP A 517 -0.33 2.56 -33.78
C ASP A 517 0.02 4.04 -34.00
N LEU A 518 0.41 4.76 -32.96
CA LEU A 518 0.83 6.16 -33.09
C LEU A 518 2.05 6.32 -34.00
N VAL A 519 3.06 5.46 -33.83
CA VAL A 519 4.28 5.48 -34.66
C VAL A 519 3.96 5.12 -36.11
N TYR A 520 3.11 4.12 -36.32
CA TYR A 520 2.67 3.69 -37.64
C TYR A 520 1.87 4.80 -38.36
N THR A 521 0.91 5.43 -37.67
CA THR A 521 -0.06 6.37 -38.28
C THR A 521 0.56 7.75 -38.59
N LYS A 522 1.54 8.22 -37.82
CA LYS A 522 2.23 9.49 -38.12
C LYS A 522 3.15 9.41 -39.33
N SER A 523 3.70 8.23 -39.62
CA SER A 523 4.55 8.02 -40.79
C SER A 523 3.82 8.23 -42.14
N THR A 524 2.48 8.27 -42.13
CA THR A 524 1.63 8.60 -43.30
C THR A 524 1.37 10.09 -43.49
N GLN A 525 1.62 10.96 -42.50
CA GLN A 525 1.36 12.41 -42.60
C GLN A 525 2.58 13.25 -43.05
N HIS A 526 3.79 12.68 -43.07
CA HIS A 526 5.00 13.37 -43.56
C HIS A 526 5.28 13.17 -45.07
N HIS A 527 4.27 12.80 -45.85
CA HIS A 527 4.34 12.77 -47.31
C HIS A 527 3.16 13.55 -47.90
N PHE A 528 3.15 14.86 -47.70
CA PHE A 528 2.53 15.83 -48.61
C PHE A 528 3.34 17.12 -48.60
#